data_AF-A0A943RUK7-F1
#
_entry.id   AF-A0A943RUK7-F1
#
_cell.length_a   1.000
_cell.length_b   1.000
_cell.length_c   1.000
_cell.angle_alpha   90.00
_cell.angle_beta   90.00
_cell.angle_gamma   90.00
#
_symmetry.space_group_name_H-M   'P 1'
#
loop_
_entity.id
_entity.type
_entity.pdbx_description
1 polymer ?
#
loop_
_entity_poly.entity_id
_entity_poly.type
_entity_poly.pdbx_seq_one_letter_code
_entity_poly.pdbx_strand_id
1 'polypeptide(L)'
;FFSSRSREDFERMAKTNEYFEEAYDTLVKLSADEQKKLEYFLREKALKDYNSQMSYERNQGIQRGIEWNRNQYNQLILKLAEDGRSHLLVEAAADPELMQKLFEEYHLQQPDEL
;
A
#
# COMPACT_ATOMS: atom_id res chain seq x y z
N PHE A 1 31.10 -1.28 12.20
CA PHE A 1 32.40 -1.90 12.52
C PHE A 1 33.50 -1.10 11.83
N PHE A 2 34.67 -0.90 12.47
CA PHE A 2 35.78 0.02 12.16
C PHE A 2 35.64 1.44 12.73
N SER A 3 36.33 1.72 13.84
CA SER A 3 36.40 3.06 14.45
C SER A 3 37.81 3.66 14.55
N SER A 4 38.86 3.09 13.94
CA SER A 4 40.20 3.75 13.99
C SER A 4 41.30 3.31 13.01
N ARG A 5 41.11 2.37 12.06
CA ARG A 5 42.15 1.97 11.08
C ARG A 5 41.60 1.78 9.68
N SER A 6 42.38 2.10 8.65
CA SER A 6 41.97 1.99 7.23
C SER A 6 41.97 0.53 6.76
N ARG A 7 41.15 0.20 5.75
CA ARG A 7 41.10 -1.15 5.13
C ARG A 7 42.49 -1.60 4.64
N GLU A 8 43.27 -0.67 4.11
CA GLU A 8 44.64 -0.90 3.63
C GLU A 8 45.61 -1.27 4.76
N ASP A 9 45.40 -0.77 5.98
CA ASP A 9 46.22 -1.14 7.14
C ASP A 9 45.93 -2.57 7.61
N PHE A 10 44.67 -2.99 7.54
CA PHE A 10 44.28 -4.37 7.84
C PHE A 10 44.81 -5.36 6.79
N GLU A 11 44.74 -5.01 5.51
CA GLU A 11 45.31 -5.84 4.44
C GLU A 11 46.84 -5.96 4.55
N ARG A 12 47.53 -4.91 5.00
CA ARG A 12 48.98 -4.97 5.28
C ARG A 12 49.30 -5.86 6.49
N MET A 13 48.48 -5.79 7.54
CA MET A 13 48.63 -6.63 8.75
C MET A 13 48.32 -8.11 8.46
N ALA A 14 47.34 -8.38 7.60
CA ALA A 14 47.03 -9.73 7.14
C ALA A 14 48.24 -10.39 6.44
N LYS A 15 48.94 -9.65 5.56
CA LYS A 15 50.10 -10.15 4.82
C LYS A 15 51.37 -10.37 5.65
N THR A 16 51.39 -9.94 6.92
CA THR A 16 52.58 -10.02 7.77
C THR A 16 52.64 -11.27 8.65
N ASN A 17 51.52 -11.99 8.82
CA ASN A 17 51.46 -13.24 9.60
C ASN A 17 50.23 -14.06 9.18
N GLU A 18 50.40 -15.37 9.01
CA GLU A 18 49.35 -16.35 8.68
C GLU A 18 48.11 -16.23 9.60
N TYR A 19 48.29 -16.01 10.89
CA TYR A 19 47.17 -15.81 11.83
C TYR A 19 46.35 -14.53 11.56
N PHE A 20 47.00 -13.46 11.08
CA PHE A 20 46.31 -12.22 10.74
C PHE A 20 45.62 -12.31 9.37
N GLU A 21 46.17 -13.11 8.45
CA GLU A 21 45.53 -13.45 7.18
C GLU A 21 44.22 -14.20 7.40
N GLU A 22 44.24 -15.28 8.18
CA GLU A 22 43.04 -16.07 8.49
C GLU A 22 41.96 -15.25 9.22
N ALA A 23 42.37 -14.37 10.16
CA ALA A 23 41.45 -13.49 10.87
C ALA A 23 40.81 -12.46 9.92
N TYR A 24 41.58 -11.88 8.99
CA TYR A 24 41.07 -10.94 8.00
C TYR A 24 40.09 -11.62 7.03
N ASP A 25 40.44 -12.79 6.50
CA ASP A 25 39.58 -13.56 5.60
C ASP A 25 38.26 -13.97 6.26
N THR A 26 38.31 -14.36 7.52
CA THR A 26 37.12 -14.68 8.32
C THR A 26 36.22 -13.45 8.49
N LEU A 27 36.81 -12.28 8.79
CA LEU A 27 36.07 -11.02 8.91
C LEU A 27 35.45 -10.60 7.58
N VAL A 28 36.15 -10.75 6.46
CA VAL A 28 35.62 -10.44 5.13
C VAL A 28 34.43 -11.33 4.81
N LYS A 29 34.53 -12.65 5.05
CA LYS A 29 33.42 -13.61 4.85
C LYS A 29 32.21 -13.26 5.71
N LEU A 30 32.41 -12.99 7.01
CA LEU A 30 31.34 -12.57 7.92
C LEU A 30 30.68 -11.26 7.46
N SER A 31 31.47 -10.27 7.03
CA SER A 31 30.95 -9.00 6.54
C SER A 31 30.13 -9.14 5.26
N ALA A 32 30.54 -10.04 4.36
CA ALA A 32 29.79 -10.35 3.14
C ALA A 32 28.45 -11.03 3.47
N ASP A 33 28.43 -11.91 4.47
CA ASP A 33 27.20 -12.55 4.93
C ASP A 33 26.25 -11.56 5.63
N GLU A 34 26.79 -10.63 6.43
CA GLU A 34 26.00 -9.54 7.04
C GLU A 34 25.40 -8.60 5.98
N GLN A 35 26.15 -8.25 4.94
CA GLN A 35 25.66 -7.44 3.82
C GLN A 35 24.53 -8.14 3.07
N LYS A 36 24.69 -9.42 2.73
CA LYS A 36 23.62 -10.20 2.08
C LYS A 36 22.38 -10.29 2.96
N LYS A 37 22.55 -10.47 4.27
CA LYS A 37 21.44 -10.49 5.22
C LYS A 37 20.73 -9.14 5.29
N LEU A 38 21.47 -8.05 5.27
CA LEU A 38 20.92 -6.69 5.25
C LEU A 38 20.15 -6.44 3.94
N GLU A 39 20.72 -6.78 2.78
CA GLU A 39 20.06 -6.66 1.49
C GLU A 39 18.74 -7.45 1.44
N TYR A 40 18.77 -8.69 1.95
CA TYR A 40 17.57 -9.52 2.07
C TYR A 40 16.51 -8.85 2.95
N PHE A 41 16.89 -8.33 4.13
CA PHE A 41 15.97 -7.66 5.03
C PHE A 41 15.36 -6.39 4.40
N LEU A 42 16.17 -5.58 3.72
CA LEU A 42 15.70 -4.38 3.03
C LEU A 42 14.75 -4.72 1.89
N ARG A 43 15.04 -5.78 1.13
CA ARG A 43 14.14 -6.25 0.06
C ARG A 43 12.82 -6.75 0.63
N GLU A 44 12.85 -7.56 1.69
CA GLU A 44 11.63 -8.01 2.37
C GLU A 44 10.81 -6.83 2.90
N LYS A 45 11.48 -5.85 3.52
CA LYS A 45 10.83 -4.65 4.04
C LYS A 45 10.16 -3.87 2.91
N ALA A 46 10.86 -3.65 1.79
CA ALA A 46 10.30 -2.96 0.63
C ALA A 46 9.06 -3.69 0.07
N LEU A 47 9.09 -5.02 -0.01
CA LEU A 47 7.93 -5.81 -0.44
C LEU A 47 6.75 -5.71 0.55
N LYS A 48 7.03 -5.75 1.86
CA LYS A 48 6.01 -5.61 2.90
C LYS A 48 5.39 -4.21 2.88
N ASP A 49 6.21 -3.17 2.75
CA ASP A 49 5.77 -1.77 2.68
C ASP A 49 4.89 -1.56 1.43
N TYR A 50 5.32 -2.06 0.27
CA TYR A 50 4.52 -2.01 -0.96
C TYR A 50 3.17 -2.73 -0.81
N ASN A 51 3.16 -3.97 -0.31
CA ASN A 51 1.92 -4.73 -0.11
C ASN A 51 0.97 -4.03 0.88
N SER A 52 1.53 -3.41 1.92
CA SER A 52 0.76 -2.66 2.91
C SER A 52 0.12 -1.42 2.28
N GLN A 53 0.88 -0.67 1.47
CA GLN A 53 0.38 0.49 0.74
C GLN A 53 -0.75 0.08 -0.23
N MET A 54 -0.52 -0.94 -1.05
CA MET A 54 -1.51 -1.42 -2.01
C MET A 54 -2.79 -1.89 -1.31
N SER A 55 -2.67 -2.62 -0.18
CA SER A 55 -3.83 -3.05 0.59
C SER A 55 -4.57 -1.85 1.20
N TYR A 56 -3.84 -0.85 1.70
CA TYR A 56 -4.43 0.36 2.25
C TYR A 56 -5.21 1.14 1.20
N GLU A 57 -4.59 1.41 0.04
CA GLU A 57 -5.24 2.13 -1.07
C GLU A 57 -6.48 1.40 -1.58
N ARG A 58 -6.41 0.07 -1.72
CA ARG A 58 -7.56 -0.77 -2.08
C ARG A 58 -8.68 -0.64 -1.05
N ASN A 59 -8.36 -0.75 0.24
CA ASN A 59 -9.35 -0.64 1.31
C ASN A 59 -9.98 0.76 1.34
N GLN A 60 -9.18 1.82 1.16
CA GLN A 60 -9.66 3.19 1.09
C GLN A 60 -10.56 3.41 -0.15
N GLY A 61 -10.25 2.80 -1.29
CA GLY A 61 -11.11 2.81 -2.46
C GLY A 61 -12.47 2.14 -2.21
N ILE A 62 -12.46 0.96 -1.57
CA ILE A 62 -13.68 0.24 -1.21
C ILE A 62 -14.52 1.05 -0.20
N GLN A 63 -13.90 1.58 0.85
CA GLN A 63 -14.60 2.39 1.85
C GLN A 63 -15.23 3.64 1.22
N ARG A 64 -14.49 4.36 0.38
CA ARG A 64 -15.04 5.50 -0.39
C ARG A 64 -16.21 5.09 -1.26
N GLY A 65 -16.13 3.96 -1.96
CA GLY A 65 -17.22 3.44 -2.77
C GLY A 65 -18.48 3.08 -1.96
N ILE A 66 -18.31 2.50 -0.78
CA ILE A 66 -19.41 2.18 0.14
C ILE A 66 -20.06 3.45 0.68
N GLU A 67 -19.25 4.39 1.17
CA GLU A 67 -19.72 5.68 1.69
C GLU A 67 -20.44 6.49 0.62
N TRP A 68 -19.89 6.53 -0.60
CA TRP A 68 -20.49 7.21 -1.72
C TRP A 68 -21.86 6.60 -2.06
N ASN A 69 -21.94 5.27 -2.25
CA ASN A 69 -23.21 4.60 -2.52
C ASN A 69 -24.23 4.90 -1.43
N ARG A 70 -23.85 4.77 -0.15
CA ARG A 70 -24.73 5.07 0.97
C ARG A 70 -25.26 6.51 0.92
N ASN A 71 -24.39 7.48 0.62
CA ASN A 71 -24.78 8.89 0.52
C ASN A 71 -25.72 9.14 -0.66
N GLN A 72 -25.44 8.55 -1.83
CA GLN A 72 -26.32 8.68 -2.99
C GLN A 72 -27.72 8.11 -2.74
N TYR A 73 -27.79 6.90 -2.17
CA TYR A 73 -29.07 6.29 -1.80
C TYR A 73 -29.84 7.16 -0.79
N ASN A 74 -29.16 7.69 0.24
CA ASN A 74 -29.80 8.58 1.20
C ASN A 74 -30.34 9.86 0.54
N GLN A 75 -29.58 10.48 -0.36
CA GLN A 75 -30.03 11.67 -1.08
C GLN A 75 -31.22 11.37 -1.99
N LEU A 76 -31.20 10.22 -2.68
CA LEU A 76 -32.32 9.79 -3.52
C LEU A 76 -33.58 9.56 -2.67
N ILE A 77 -33.47 8.92 -1.51
CA ILE A 77 -34.59 8.71 -0.58
C ILE A 77 -35.21 10.06 -0.18
N LEU A 78 -34.38 11.03 0.19
CA LEU A 78 -34.86 12.36 0.58
C LEU A 78 -35.55 13.08 -0.59
N LYS A 79 -34.96 13.06 -1.78
CA LYS A 79 -35.51 13.70 -2.98
C LYS A 79 -36.85 13.09 -3.43
N LEU A 80 -36.94 11.76 -3.43
CA LEU A 80 -38.20 11.07 -3.74
C LEU A 80 -39.27 11.33 -2.68
N ALA A 81 -38.90 11.48 -1.42
CA ALA A 81 -39.84 11.85 -0.37
C ALA A 81 -40.35 13.29 -0.52
N GLU A 82 -39.46 14.23 -0.85
CA GLU A 82 -39.81 15.63 -1.17
C GLU A 82 -40.82 15.71 -2.33
N ASP A 83 -40.62 14.90 -3.37
CA ASP A 83 -41.47 14.88 -4.57
C ASP A 83 -42.72 13.99 -4.45
N GLY A 84 -42.93 13.31 -3.30
CA GLY A 84 -44.03 12.37 -3.11
C GLY A 84 -43.94 11.10 -3.95
N ARG A 85 -42.74 10.77 -4.46
CA ARG A 85 -42.43 9.63 -5.35
C ARG A 85 -41.79 8.44 -4.62
N SER A 86 -41.97 8.33 -3.31
CA SER A 86 -41.35 7.27 -2.49
C SER A 86 -41.65 5.83 -2.93
N HIS A 87 -42.75 5.60 -3.68
CA HIS A 87 -43.07 4.28 -4.25
C HIS A 87 -41.98 3.78 -5.21
N LEU A 88 -41.31 4.69 -5.93
CA LEU A 88 -40.24 4.36 -6.87
C LEU A 88 -39.01 3.75 -6.19
N LEU A 89 -38.82 3.93 -4.87
CA LEU A 89 -37.70 3.32 -4.15
C LEU A 89 -37.75 1.78 -4.20
N VAL A 90 -38.95 1.21 -4.10
CA VAL A 90 -39.14 -0.25 -4.11
C VAL A 90 -38.94 -0.80 -5.51
N GLU A 91 -39.45 -0.09 -6.53
CA GLU A 91 -39.27 -0.45 -7.93
C GLU A 91 -37.79 -0.38 -8.34
N ALA A 92 -37.12 0.72 -7.99
CA ALA A 92 -35.70 0.92 -8.30
C ALA A 92 -34.78 -0.05 -7.54
N ALA A 93 -35.18 -0.52 -6.35
CA ALA A 93 -34.43 -1.56 -5.63
C ALA A 93 -34.43 -2.92 -6.37
N ALA A 94 -35.45 -3.17 -7.20
CA ALA A 94 -35.56 -4.38 -8.03
C ALA A 94 -35.05 -4.18 -9.47
N ASP A 95 -34.99 -2.93 -9.95
CA ASP A 95 -34.57 -2.56 -11.30
C ASP A 95 -33.37 -1.60 -11.30
N PRO A 96 -32.15 -2.11 -11.57
CA PRO A 96 -30.94 -1.30 -11.65
C PRO A 96 -30.99 -0.20 -12.73
N GLU A 97 -31.71 -0.40 -13.83
CA GLU A 97 -31.82 0.63 -14.89
C GLU A 97 -32.69 1.80 -14.42
N LEU A 98 -33.78 1.51 -13.70
CA LEU A 98 -34.61 2.54 -13.09
C LEU A 98 -33.82 3.30 -12.01
N MET A 99 -33.07 2.59 -11.17
CA MET A 99 -32.18 3.21 -10.18
C MET A 99 -31.19 4.18 -10.84
N GLN A 100 -30.54 3.76 -11.93
CA GLN A 100 -29.60 4.59 -12.67
C GLN A 100 -30.27 5.84 -13.26
N LYS A 101 -31.46 5.69 -13.86
CA LYS A 101 -32.24 6.83 -14.39
C LYS A 101 -32.63 7.81 -13.29
N LEU A 102 -32.99 7.33 -12.11
CA LEU A 102 -33.30 8.21 -10.97
C LEU A 102 -32.05 8.94 -10.46
N PHE A 103 -30.89 8.27 -10.40
CA PHE A 103 -29.65 8.97 -10.06
C PHE A 103 -29.29 10.05 -11.09
N GLU A 104 -29.51 9.79 -12.38
CA GLU A 104 -29.36 10.79 -13.44
C GLU A 104 -30.32 11.98 -13.30
N GLU A 105 -31.60 11.67 -13.09
CA GLU A 105 -32.68 12.66 -12.93
C GLU A 105 -32.39 13.63 -11.78
N TYR A 106 -31.90 13.12 -10.66
CA TYR A 106 -31.58 13.92 -9.47
C TYR A 106 -30.11 14.41 -9.41
N HIS A 107 -29.32 14.17 -10.47
CA HIS A 107 -27.90 14.56 -10.55
C HIS A 107 -27.03 13.99 -9.41
N LEU A 108 -27.28 12.74 -9.07
CA LEU A 108 -26.68 11.95 -7.99
C LEU A 108 -25.55 11.03 -8.49
N GLN A 109 -24.84 11.45 -9.54
CA GLN A 109 -23.75 10.68 -10.15
C GLN A 109 -22.41 10.92 -9.43
N GLN A 110 -21.47 9.98 -9.55
CA GLN A 110 -20.15 10.13 -8.96
C GLN A 110 -19.40 11.21 -9.76
N PRO A 111 -18.76 12.20 -9.12
CA PRO A 111 -17.88 13.10 -9.84
C PRO A 111 -16.72 12.31 -10.46
N ASP A 112 -16.30 12.70 -11.67
CA ASP A 112 -15.14 12.10 -12.33
C ASP A 112 -13.90 12.24 -11.42
N GLU A 113 -13.26 11.11 -11.11
CA GLU A 113 -12.00 11.10 -10.35
C GLU A 113 -10.86 11.55 -11.29
N LEU A 114 -10.21 12.68 -10.97
CA LEU A 114 -9.05 13.27 -11.67
C LEU A 114 -7.76 12.46 -11.46
#